data_AF-A0ABD7CM22-F1
#
_entry.id   AF-A0ABD7CM22-F1
#
_cell.length_a   1.000
_cell.length_b   1.000
_cell.length_c   1.000
_cell.angle_alpha   90.00
_cell.angle_beta   90.00
_cell.angle_gamma   90.00
#
_symmetry.space_group_name_H-M   'P 1'
#
loop_
_entity.id
_entity.type
_entity.pdbx_description
1 polymer ?
#
loop_
_entity_poly.entity_id
_entity_poly.type
_entity_poly.pdbx_seq_one_letter_code
_entity_poly.pdbx_strand_id
1 'polypeptide(L)'
;MTPIEIMEKIGACQRGLTKGNIELKALGVKKARAEHDYRIALRKEILRLRQLENQPATIINDLAKGKEDIAKLRLESDIAETNYSVYIESMRNLRLEIEAYRSFLTWERVELKNT
;
A
#
# COMPACT_ATOMS: atom_id res chain seq x y z
N MET A 1 -10.02 -13.60 29.15
CA MET A 1 -10.45 -13.97 27.78
C MET A 1 -10.23 -15.46 27.70
N THR A 2 -11.25 -16.25 27.38
CA THR A 2 -11.09 -17.71 27.38
C THR A 2 -10.16 -18.14 26.25
N PRO A 3 -9.50 -19.32 26.33
CA PRO A 3 -8.72 -19.85 25.22
C PRO A 3 -9.53 -19.95 23.91
N ILE A 4 -10.82 -20.25 24.01
CA ILE A 4 -11.75 -20.31 22.87
C ILE A 4 -11.88 -18.92 22.22
N GLU A 5 -12.16 -17.88 22.99
CA GLU A 5 -12.24 -16.49 22.51
C GLU A 5 -10.93 -16.04 21.83
N ILE A 6 -9.77 -16.43 22.38
CA ILE A 6 -8.47 -16.10 21.79
C ILE A 6 -8.28 -16.81 20.43
N MET A 7 -8.64 -18.10 20.35
CA MET A 7 -8.60 -18.85 19.09
C MET A 7 -9.54 -18.26 18.03
N GLU A 8 -10.72 -17.79 18.43
CA GLU A 8 -11.66 -17.11 17.52
C GLU A 8 -11.08 -15.80 16.97
N LYS A 9 -10.42 -15.00 17.81
CA LYS A 9 -9.73 -13.77 17.39
C LYS A 9 -8.58 -14.06 16.43
N ILE A 10 -7.76 -15.09 16.68
CA ILE A 10 -6.72 -15.54 15.74
C ILE A 10 -7.37 -15.91 14.40
N GLY A 11 -8.46 -16.67 14.41
CA GLY A 11 -9.20 -17.03 13.21
C GLY A 11 -9.76 -15.81 12.46
N ALA A 12 -10.22 -14.79 13.17
CA ALA A 12 -10.65 -13.53 12.57
C ALA A 12 -9.50 -12.79 11.88
N CYS A 13 -8.34 -12.68 12.52
CA CYS A 13 -7.13 -12.11 11.93
C CYS A 13 -6.69 -12.88 10.68
N GLN A 14 -6.70 -14.22 10.72
CA GLN A 14 -6.36 -15.07 9.57
C GLN A 14 -7.30 -14.84 8.38
N ARG A 15 -8.63 -14.79 8.62
CA ARG A 15 -9.60 -14.44 7.57
C ARG A 15 -9.35 -13.04 7.02
N GLY A 16 -9.01 -12.09 7.89
CA GLY A 16 -8.58 -10.74 7.52
C GLY A 16 -7.37 -10.76 6.58
N LEU A 17 -6.34 -11.54 6.90
CA LEU A 17 -5.15 -11.70 6.06
C LEU A 17 -5.47 -12.34 4.70
N THR A 18 -6.34 -13.35 4.65
CA THR A 18 -6.73 -13.98 3.38
C THR A 18 -7.43 -12.99 2.45
N LYS A 19 -8.39 -12.23 2.97
CA LYS A 19 -9.04 -11.13 2.23
C LYS A 19 -8.02 -10.04 1.85
N GLY A 20 -7.15 -9.75 2.80
CA GLY A 20 -5.95 -8.94 2.68
C GLY A 20 -5.18 -9.14 1.38
N ASN A 21 -4.81 -10.38 1.08
CA ASN A 21 -4.00 -10.71 -0.08
C ASN A 21 -4.68 -10.34 -1.42
N ILE A 22 -6.00 -10.47 -1.51
CA ILE A 22 -6.76 -10.14 -2.73
C ILE A 22 -6.73 -8.63 -2.94
N GLU A 23 -7.00 -7.86 -1.90
CA GLU A 23 -7.00 -6.40 -1.96
C GLU A 23 -5.59 -5.85 -2.21
N LEU A 24 -4.57 -6.40 -1.54
CA LEU A 24 -3.18 -6.00 -1.74
C LEU A 24 -2.75 -6.18 -3.21
N LYS A 25 -3.17 -7.28 -3.84
CA LYS A 25 -2.94 -7.50 -5.27
C LYS A 25 -3.64 -6.45 -6.12
N ALA A 26 -4.89 -6.12 -5.82
CA ALA A 26 -5.65 -5.09 -6.53
C ALA A 26 -4.99 -3.70 -6.41
N LEU A 27 -4.60 -3.31 -5.19
CA LEU A 27 -3.87 -2.07 -4.92
C LEU A 27 -2.51 -2.04 -5.62
N GLY A 28 -1.78 -3.16 -5.65
CA GLY A 28 -0.51 -3.28 -6.35
C GLY A 28 -0.66 -3.06 -7.86
N VAL A 29 -1.68 -3.65 -8.48
CA VAL A 29 -1.99 -3.41 -9.91
C VAL A 29 -2.38 -1.94 -10.13
N LYS A 30 -3.19 -1.35 -9.25
CA LYS A 30 -3.59 0.05 -9.35
C LYS A 30 -2.39 1.00 -9.25
N LYS A 31 -1.50 0.78 -8.28
CA LYS A 31 -0.23 1.52 -8.13
C LYS A 31 0.62 1.43 -9.40
N ALA A 32 0.83 0.22 -9.92
CA ALA A 32 1.65 0.01 -11.11
C ALA A 32 1.07 0.70 -12.37
N ARG A 33 -0.26 0.67 -12.54
CA ARG A 33 -0.95 1.34 -13.66
C ARG A 33 -0.86 2.86 -13.55
N ALA A 34 -1.15 3.43 -12.39
CA ALA A 34 -1.09 4.87 -12.19
C ALA A 34 0.32 5.43 -12.47
N GLU A 35 1.36 4.75 -11.97
CA GLU A 35 2.75 5.13 -12.22
C GLU A 35 3.13 5.01 -13.71
N HIS A 36 2.69 3.94 -14.36
CA HIS A 36 2.89 3.75 -15.80
C HIS A 36 2.27 4.90 -16.61
N ASP A 37 1.01 5.22 -16.34
CA ASP A 37 0.26 6.23 -17.10
C ASP A 37 0.85 7.63 -16.88
N TYR A 38 1.21 7.96 -15.64
CA TYR A 38 1.95 9.18 -15.31
C TYR A 38 3.28 9.28 -16.08
N ARG A 39 4.11 8.21 -16.07
CA ARG A 39 5.41 8.22 -16.77
C ARG A 39 5.28 8.39 -18.28
N ILE A 40 4.28 7.77 -18.89
CA ILE A 40 4.02 7.94 -20.32
C ILE A 40 3.60 9.38 -20.62
N ALA A 41 2.64 9.93 -19.87
CA ALA A 41 2.16 11.29 -20.08
C ALA A 41 3.29 12.32 -19.90
N LEU A 42 4.07 12.19 -18.82
CA LEU A 42 5.21 13.04 -18.55
C LEU A 42 6.25 12.99 -19.68
N ARG A 43 6.59 11.79 -20.17
CA ARG A 43 7.54 11.65 -21.27
C ARG A 43 7.03 12.28 -22.57
N LYS A 44 5.75 12.10 -22.89
CA LYS A 44 5.13 12.74 -24.08
C LYS A 44 5.20 14.25 -24.00
N GLU A 45 4.92 14.83 -22.84
CA GLU A 45 4.97 16.29 -22.66
C GLU A 45 6.40 16.84 -22.70
N ILE A 46 7.36 16.15 -22.08
CA ILE A 46 8.78 16.54 -22.19
C ILE A 46 9.23 16.55 -23.65
N LEU A 47 8.87 15.53 -24.43
CA LEU A 47 9.20 15.50 -25.86
C LEU A 47 8.53 16.65 -26.61
N ARG A 48 7.26 16.94 -26.33
CA ARG A 48 6.51 18.05 -26.93
C ARG A 48 7.16 19.41 -26.63
N LEU A 49 7.45 19.70 -25.36
CA LEU A 49 8.11 20.93 -24.91
C LEU A 49 9.51 21.07 -25.54
N ARG A 50 10.23 19.95 -25.72
CA ARG A 50 11.56 19.97 -26.32
C ARG A 50 11.53 20.20 -27.82
N GLN A 51 10.62 19.54 -28.53
CA GLN A 51 10.59 19.55 -29.99
C GLN A 51 9.80 20.72 -30.57
N LEU A 52 8.69 21.12 -29.94
CA LEU A 52 7.78 22.13 -30.49
C LEU A 52 8.03 23.53 -29.89
N GLU A 53 8.44 23.60 -28.63
CA GLU A 53 8.66 24.86 -27.92
C GLU A 53 10.14 25.16 -27.63
N ASN A 54 11.04 24.22 -27.96
CA ASN A 54 12.48 24.33 -27.73
C ASN A 54 12.85 24.73 -26.29
N GLN A 55 12.07 24.26 -25.31
CA GLN A 55 12.30 24.61 -23.90
C GLN A 55 13.69 24.13 -23.43
N PRO A 56 14.40 24.90 -22.58
CA PRO A 56 15.67 24.50 -22.00
C PRO A 56 15.54 23.23 -21.14
N ALA A 57 16.53 22.34 -21.23
CA ALA A 57 16.55 21.10 -20.45
C ALA A 57 16.55 21.33 -18.91
N THR A 58 16.98 22.51 -18.47
CA THR A 58 17.01 22.90 -17.06
C THR A 58 15.62 23.12 -16.45
N ILE A 59 14.63 23.57 -17.24
CA ILE A 59 13.28 23.89 -16.74
C ILE A 59 12.19 22.93 -17.24
N ILE A 60 12.50 22.15 -18.27
CA ILE A 60 11.49 21.34 -18.98
C ILE A 60 10.76 20.33 -18.08
N ASN A 61 11.45 19.77 -17.09
CA ASN A 61 10.85 18.84 -16.13
C ASN A 61 9.83 19.54 -15.23
N ASP A 62 10.13 20.75 -14.77
CA ASP A 62 9.25 21.52 -13.89
C ASP A 62 8.03 22.00 -14.65
N LEU A 63 8.21 22.45 -15.90
CA LEU A 63 7.10 22.79 -16.80
C LEU A 63 6.19 21.59 -17.07
N ALA A 64 6.76 20.44 -17.43
CA ALA A 64 5.98 19.24 -17.73
C ALA A 64 5.22 18.73 -16.50
N LYS A 65 5.84 18.74 -15.31
CA LYS A 65 5.20 18.34 -14.06
C LYS A 65 4.17 19.34 -13.55
N GLY A 66 4.32 20.63 -13.90
CA GLY A 66 3.38 21.69 -13.56
C GLY A 66 2.13 21.72 -14.45
N LYS A 67 2.16 21.03 -15.60
CA LYS A 67 0.99 20.91 -16.46
C LYS A 67 -0.13 20.14 -15.74
N GLU A 68 -1.34 20.70 -15.77
CA GLU A 68 -2.48 20.25 -14.94
C GLU A 68 -2.81 18.75 -15.11
N ASP A 69 -2.82 18.24 -16.34
CA ASP A 69 -3.10 16.84 -16.65
C ASP A 69 -2.04 15.89 -16.06
N ILE A 70 -0.77 16.26 -16.16
CA ILE A 70 0.35 15.49 -15.61
C ILE A 70 0.39 15.59 -14.09
N ALA A 71 0.16 16.77 -13.52
CA ALA A 71 0.10 16.97 -12.08
C ALA A 71 -1.01 16.11 -11.46
N LYS A 72 -2.16 15.99 -12.13
CA LYS A 72 -3.25 15.11 -11.72
C LYS A 72 -2.85 13.63 -11.76
N LEU A 73 -2.24 13.16 -12.84
CA LEU A 73 -1.76 11.78 -12.94
C LEU A 73 -0.69 11.45 -11.87
N ARG A 74 0.19 12.42 -11.58
CA ARG A 74 1.18 12.29 -10.50
C ARG A 74 0.51 12.13 -9.15
N LEU A 75 -0.47 13.00 -8.84
CA LEU A 75 -1.24 12.92 -7.60
C LEU A 75 -1.93 11.55 -7.46
N GLU A 76 -2.54 11.05 -8.53
CA GLU A 76 -3.17 9.73 -8.55
C GLU A 76 -2.17 8.60 -8.30
N SER A 77 -0.95 8.70 -8.87
CA SER A 77 0.15 7.75 -8.61
C SER A 77 0.58 7.79 -7.14
N ASP A 78 0.82 8.98 -6.58
CA ASP A 78 1.26 9.18 -5.20
C ASP A 78 0.20 8.65 -4.20
N ILE A 79 -1.09 8.87 -4.48
CA ILE A 79 -2.20 8.32 -3.70
C ILE A 79 -2.22 6.79 -3.79
N ALA A 80 -2.05 6.21 -4.99
CA ALA A 80 -2.03 4.76 -5.16
C ALA A 80 -0.85 4.11 -4.44
N GLU A 81 0.33 4.74 -4.46
CA GLU A 81 1.49 4.33 -3.68
C GLU A 81 1.22 4.36 -2.18
N THR A 82 0.68 5.48 -1.68
CA THR A 82 0.37 5.65 -0.25
C THR A 82 -0.63 4.58 0.22
N ASN A 83 -1.69 4.35 -0.55
CA ASN A 83 -2.69 3.33 -0.24
C ASN A 83 -2.09 1.92 -0.18
N TYR A 84 -1.25 1.56 -1.15
CA TYR A 84 -0.58 0.26 -1.16
C TYR A 84 0.32 0.08 0.08
N SER A 85 1.11 1.10 0.43
CA SER A 85 2.01 1.07 1.59
C SER A 85 1.26 0.98 2.92
N VAL A 86 0.21 1.79 3.10
CA VAL A 86 -0.66 1.73 4.30
C VAL A 86 -1.31 0.35 4.44
N TYR A 87 -1.73 -0.25 3.34
CA TYR A 87 -2.35 -1.57 3.37
C TYR A 87 -1.38 -2.69 3.76
N ILE A 88 -0.11 -2.62 3.30
CA ILE A 88 0.95 -3.53 3.76
C ILE A 88 1.13 -3.45 5.29
N GLU A 89 1.16 -2.24 5.84
CA GLU A 89 1.29 -2.05 7.29
C GLU A 89 0.04 -2.55 8.05
N SER A 90 -1.16 -2.37 7.50
CA SER A 90 -2.38 -2.98 8.06
C SER A 90 -2.29 -4.51 8.14
N MET A 91 -1.79 -5.14 7.07
CA MET A 91 -1.53 -6.58 7.02
C MET A 91 -0.43 -7.03 7.99
N ARG A 92 0.56 -6.17 8.25
CA ARG A 92 1.57 -6.39 9.29
C ARG A 92 0.95 -6.35 10.69
N ASN A 93 0.07 -5.38 10.95
CA ASN A 93 -0.60 -5.27 12.24
C ASN A 93 -1.44 -6.52 12.54
N LEU A 94 -2.19 -7.06 11.57
CA LEU A 94 -2.91 -8.32 11.75
C LEU A 94 -2.01 -9.51 12.11
N ARG A 95 -0.79 -9.56 11.57
CA ARG A 95 0.20 -10.59 11.94
C ARG A 95 0.71 -10.39 13.37
N LEU A 96 0.98 -9.15 13.77
CA LEU A 96 1.40 -8.82 15.13
C LEU A 96 0.31 -9.14 16.16
N GLU A 97 -0.95 -8.89 15.84
CA GLU A 97 -2.10 -9.28 16.66
C GLU A 97 -2.15 -10.80 16.89
N ILE A 98 -1.93 -11.61 15.83
CA ILE A 98 -1.85 -13.07 15.96
C ILE A 98 -0.73 -13.48 16.94
N GLU A 99 0.45 -12.86 16.85
CA GLU A 99 1.56 -13.15 17.76
C GLU A 99 1.24 -12.75 19.21
N ALA A 100 0.56 -11.61 19.42
CA ALA A 100 0.08 -11.21 20.74
C ALA A 100 -0.91 -12.24 21.33
N TYR A 101 -1.88 -12.69 20.53
CA TYR A 101 -2.83 -13.73 20.95
C TYR A 101 -2.15 -15.07 21.27
N ARG A 102 -1.12 -15.46 20.53
CA ARG A 102 -0.33 -16.67 20.82
C ARG A 102 0.43 -16.57 22.14
N SER A 103 0.95 -15.38 22.46
CA SER A 103 1.55 -15.11 23.77
C SER A 103 0.55 -15.25 24.90
N PHE A 104 -0.68 -14.74 24.75
CA PHE A 104 -1.74 -14.91 25.76
C PHE A 104 -2.12 -16.38 25.98
N LEU A 105 -2.29 -17.17 24.92
CA LEU A 105 -2.53 -18.62 25.05
C LEU A 105 -1.38 -19.35 25.77
N THR A 106 -0.15 -18.93 25.50
CA THR A 106 1.04 -19.51 26.15
C THR A 106 1.05 -19.21 27.65
N TRP A 107 0.69 -17.99 28.03
CA TRP A 107 0.56 -17.57 29.42
C TRP A 107 -0.56 -18.34 30.15
N GLU A 108 -1.77 -18.38 29.59
CA GLU A 108 -2.91 -19.14 30.15
C GLU A 108 -2.54 -20.62 30.39
N ARG A 109 -1.81 -21.24 29.44
CA ARG A 109 -1.32 -22.61 29.58
C ARG A 109 -0.37 -22.79 30.77
N VAL A 110 0.46 -21.79 31.09
CA VAL A 110 1.38 -21.84 32.22
C VAL A 110 0.60 -21.71 33.53
N GLU A 111 -0.34 -20.78 33.63
CA GLU A 111 -1.18 -20.60 34.81
C GLU A 111 -1.99 -21.86 35.15
N LEU A 112 -2.57 -22.51 34.13
CA LEU A 112 -3.30 -23.78 34.31
C LEU A 112 -2.42 -24.94 34.80
N LYS A 113 -1.11 -24.92 34.54
CA LYS A 113 -0.17 -25.93 35.05
C LYS A 113 0.30 -25.66 36.48
N ASN A 114 0.20 -24.41 36.92
CA ASN A 114 0.59 -23.97 38.25
C ASN A 114 -0.56 -24.07 39.27
N THR A 115 -1.76 -24.45 38.81
CA THR A 115 -2.96 -24.72 39.61
C THR A 115 -3.14 -26.22 39.80
#